data_AF-A0A957T195-F1
#
_entry.id   AF-A0A957T195-F1
#
_cell.length_a   1.000
_cell.length_b   1.000
_cell.length_c   1.000
_cell.angle_alpha   90.00
_cell.angle_beta   90.00
_cell.angle_gamma   90.00
#
_symmetry.space_group_name_H-M   'P 1'
#
loop_
_entity.id
_entity.type
_entity.pdbx_description
1 polymer ?
#
loop_
_entity_poly.entity_id
_entity_poly.type
_entity_poly.pdbx_seq_one_letter_code
_entity_poly.pdbx_strand_id
1 'polypeptide(L)' 'MQPVQGIHHITAIASDPQRNLDFYHGLLGQRLVKKTVNFDDPGTYH' A
#
# COMPACT_ATOMS: atom_id res chain seq x y z
N MET A 1 11.09 20.21 19.85
CA MET A 1 10.69 19.18 18.87
C MET A 1 9.38 19.59 18.26
N GLN A 2 9.19 19.38 16.95
CA GLN A 2 7.87 19.57 16.36
C GLN A 2 6.99 18.35 16.68
N PRO A 3 5.70 18.54 17.00
CA PRO A 3 4.78 17.43 17.25
C PRO A 3 4.51 16.63 15.97
N VAL A 4 4.32 15.31 16.12
CA VAL A 4 3.88 14.44 15.03
C VAL A 4 2.44 14.80 14.67
N GLN A 5 2.18 15.06 13.38
CA GLN A 5 0.89 15.57 12.91
C GLN A 5 -0.19 14.48 12.76
N GLY A 6 0.19 13.21 12.79
CA GLY A 6 -0.72 12.07 12.65
C GLY A 6 -0.07 10.88 11.94
N ILE A 7 -0.91 9.96 11.47
CA ILE A 7 -0.49 8.80 10.68
C ILE A 7 -0.21 9.26 9.25
N HIS A 8 0.96 8.87 8.72
CA HIS A 8 1.35 9.17 7.35
C HIS A 8 0.97 8.03 6.38
N HIS A 9 1.22 6.78 6.75
CA HIS A 9 0.74 5.58 6.04
C HIS A 9 0.76 4.37 6.98
N ILE A 10 0.13 3.27 6.55
CA ILE A 10 0.18 1.95 7.19
C ILE A 10 0.67 0.96 6.12
N THR A 11 1.65 0.12 6.49
CA THR A 11 2.14 -0.96 5.63
C THR A 11 1.71 -2.30 6.20
N ALA A 12 1.18 -3.18 5.35
CA ALA A 12 0.76 -4.53 5.71
C ALA A 12 1.20 -5.52 4.63
N ILE A 13 1.38 -6.79 5.01
CA ILE A 13 1.71 -7.88 4.08
C ILE A 13 0.41 -8.52 3.59
N ALA A 14 0.27 -8.69 2.28
CA ALA A 14 -0.84 -9.37 1.64
C ALA A 14 -0.32 -10.44 0.65
N SER A 15 -1.16 -11.43 0.33
CA SER A 15 -0.77 -12.54 -0.54
C SER A 15 -0.94 -12.24 -2.03
N ASP A 16 -2.19 -12.13 -2.50
CA ASP A 16 -2.49 -11.93 -3.92
C ASP A 16 -2.68 -10.44 -4.26
N PRO A 17 -1.87 -9.87 -5.18
CA PRO A 17 -1.92 -8.44 -5.48
C PRO A 17 -3.22 -8.03 -6.20
N GLN A 18 -3.82 -8.89 -7.01
CA GLN A 18 -5.06 -8.56 -7.71
C GLN A 18 -6.24 -8.50 -6.75
N ARG A 19 -6.38 -9.49 -5.86
CA ARG A 19 -7.39 -9.51 -4.80
C ARG A 19 -7.25 -8.32 -3.86
N ASN A 20 -6.01 -7.90 -3.55
CA ASN A 20 -5.76 -6.69 -2.78
C ASN A 20 -6.24 -5.43 -3.51
N LEU A 21 -5.94 -5.31 -4.80
CA LEU A 21 -6.39 -4.19 -5.63
C LEU A 21 -7.92 -4.17 -5.76
N ASP A 22 -8.56 -5.31 -6.02
CA ASP A 22 -10.02 -5.42 -6.14
C ASP A 22 -10.73 -4.97 -4.85
N PHE A 23 -10.16 -5.29 -3.68
CA PHE A 23 -10.70 -4.85 -2.40
C PHE A 23 -10.50 -3.35 -2.17
N TYR A 24 -9.26 -2.85 -2.17
CA TYR A 24 -9.00 -1.46 -1.83
C TYR A 24 -9.46 -0.48 -2.91
N HIS A 25 -9.20 -0.78 -4.19
CA HIS A 25 -9.59 0.07 -5.30
C HIS A 25 -11.02 -0.18 -5.75
N GLY A 26 -11.41 -1.44 -5.95
CA GLY A 26 -12.74 -1.80 -6.44
C GLY A 26 -13.83 -1.59 -5.39
N LEU A 27 -13.74 -2.28 -4.26
CA LEU A 27 -14.79 -2.25 -3.23
C LEU A 27 -14.77 -0.97 -2.39
N LEU A 28 -13.60 -0.58 -1.87
CA LEU A 28 -13.48 0.61 -1.02
C LEU A 28 -13.34 1.93 -1.79
N GLY A 29 -13.14 1.87 -3.11
CA GLY A 29 -13.03 3.07 -3.95
C GLY A 29 -11.74 3.89 -3.74
N GLN A 30 -10.71 3.33 -3.11
CA GLN A 30 -9.44 4.02 -2.92
C GLN A 30 -8.67 4.11 -4.24
N ARG A 31 -7.82 5.13 -4.42
CA ARG A 31 -7.00 5.25 -5.63
C ARG A 31 -5.67 4.54 -5.46
N LEU A 32 -5.28 3.69 -6.41
CA LEU A 32 -3.89 3.22 -6.52
C LEU A 32 -3.01 4.39 -6.97
N VAL A 33 -2.32 5.03 -6.03
CA VAL A 33 -1.50 6.23 -6.29
C VAL A 33 -0.10 5.91 -6.80
N LYS A 34 0.41 4.70 -6.54
CA LYS A 34 1.74 4.25 -6.93
C LYS A 34 1.73 2.74 -7.14
N LYS A 35 2.54 2.29 -8.09
CA LYS A 35 2.97 0.90 -8.24
C LYS A 35 4.48 0.90 -8.33
N THR A 36 5.13 0.17 -7.45
CA THR A 36 6.58 0.00 -7.40
C THR A 36 6.90 -1.40 -6.87
N VAL A 37 8.15 -1.62 -6.49
CA VAL A 37 8.61 -2.83 -5.80
C VAL A 37 9.12 -2.47 -4.41
N ASN A 38 9.15 -3.45 -3.52
CA ASN A 38 9.82 -3.33 -2.22
C ASN A 38 11.32 -3.07 -2.44
N PHE A 39 11.89 -2.11 -1.71
CA PHE A 39 13.29 -1.72 -1.89
C PHE A 39 14.27 -2.69 -1.22
N ASP A 40 13.81 -3.46 -0.23
CA ASP A 40 14.59 -4.53 0.40
C ASP A 40 14.50 -5.85 -0.39
N ASP A 41 13.39 -6.06 -1.12
CA ASP A 41 13.16 -7.23 -2.00
C ASP A 41 12.47 -6.81 -3.32
N PRO A 42 13.23 -6.50 -4.37
CA PRO A 42 12.69 -6.03 -5.65
C PRO A 42 11.80 -7.04 -6.39
N GLY A 43 11.75 -8.31 -5.94
CA GLY A 43 10.83 -9.32 -6.47
C GLY A 43 9.38 -9.16 -5.99
N THR A 44 9.17 -8.36 -4.94
CA THR A 44 7.87 -8.19 -4.26
C THR A 44 7.25 -6.83 -4.59
N TYR A 45 5.95 -6.79 -4.88
CA TYR A 45 5.23 -5.54 -5.15
C TYR A 45 5.09 -4.64 -3.93
N HIS A 46 5.00 -3.33 -4.21
CA HIS A 46 4.64 -2.29 -3.26
C HIS A 46 3.71 -1.27 -3.93
#